data_AF-A0A2D8QDY7-F1
#
_entry.id   AF-A0A2D8QDY7-F1
#
_cell.length_a   1.000
_cell.length_b   1.000
_cell.length_c   1.000
_cell.angle_alpha   90.00
_cell.angle_beta   90.00
_cell.angle_gamma   90.00
#
_symmetry.space_group_name_H-M   'P 1'
#
loop_
_entity.id
_entity.type
_entity.pdbx_description
1 polymer ?
#
loop_
_entity_poly.entity_id
_entity_poly.type
_entity_poly.pdbx_seq_one_letter_code
_entity_poly.pdbx_strand_id
1 'polypeptide(L)'
;MTALQGLRRAALAEGTTLVLLVLVAVPLKHLAGWPLAVQVMGPVHGLAFLTWTWALIASAPVAGWRPLELAQLLGGAVVPFGALINDRLIRRRAAEIAA
;
A
#
# COMPACT_ATOMS: atom_id res chain seq x y z
N MET A 1 18.08 -6.80 1.20
CA MET A 1 17.37 -6.74 -0.11
C MET A 1 15.97 -7.36 -0.08
N THR A 2 15.77 -8.52 0.54
CA THR A 2 14.45 -9.21 0.64
C THR A 2 13.36 -8.36 1.30
N ALA A 3 13.67 -7.64 2.37
CA ALA A 3 12.70 -6.79 3.08
C ALA A 3 12.09 -5.67 2.20
N LEU A 4 12.90 -4.97 1.39
CA LEU A 4 12.42 -3.92 0.49
C LEU A 4 11.63 -4.48 -0.69
N GLN A 5 12.00 -5.66 -1.20
CA GLN A 5 11.21 -6.37 -2.20
C GLN A 5 9.85 -6.80 -1.65
N GLY A 6 9.81 -7.28 -0.40
CA GLY A 6 8.59 -7.61 0.32
C GLY A 6 7.69 -6.38 0.51
N LEU A 7 8.26 -5.27 1.01
CA LEU A 7 7.57 -4.00 1.15
C LEU A 7 6.97 -3.51 -0.17
N ARG A 8 7.72 -3.59 -1.26
CA ARG A 8 7.25 -3.19 -2.60
C ARG A 8 6.06 -4.04 -3.06
N ARG A 9 6.13 -5.36 -2.90
CA ARG A 9 5.02 -6.26 -3.26
C ARG A 9 3.79 -5.98 -2.41
N ALA A 10 3.97 -5.77 -1.10
CA ALA A 10 2.89 -5.41 -0.20
C ALA A 10 2.26 -4.06 -0.57
N ALA A 11 3.05 -3.07 -0.97
CA ALA A 11 2.56 -1.74 -1.37
C ALA A 11 1.69 -1.82 -2.63
N LEU A 12 2.11 -2.60 -3.63
CA LEU A 12 1.32 -2.80 -4.85
C LEU A 12 0.03 -3.58 -4.56
N ALA A 13 0.07 -4.58 -3.68
CA ALA A 13 -1.11 -5.34 -3.28
C ALA A 13 -2.11 -4.45 -2.51
N GLU A 14 -1.64 -3.75 -1.48
CA GLU A 14 -2.42 -2.78 -0.69
C GLU A 14 -3.08 -1.74 -1.60
N GLY A 15 -2.29 -1.04 -2.42
CA GLY A 15 -2.83 -0.03 -3.33
C GLY A 15 -3.82 -0.58 -4.36
N THR A 16 -3.61 -1.80 -4.86
CA THR A 16 -4.57 -2.46 -5.75
C THR A 16 -5.89 -2.73 -5.03
N THR A 17 -5.82 -3.27 -3.80
CA THR A 17 -7.04 -3.50 -2.99
C THR A 17 -7.75 -2.20 -2.63
N LEU A 18 -7.02 -1.10 -2.37
CA LEU A 18 -7.60 0.22 -2.11
C LEU A 18 -8.33 0.75 -3.34
N VAL A 19 -7.71 0.68 -4.52
CA VAL A 19 -8.32 1.09 -5.79
C VAL A 19 -9.59 0.29 -6.07
N LEU A 20 -9.56 -1.04 -5.89
CA LEU A 20 -10.74 -1.89 -6.06
C LEU A 20 -11.82 -1.58 -5.02
N LEU A 21 -11.45 -1.34 -3.77
CA LEU A 21 -12.41 -1.00 -2.72
C LEU A 21 -13.10 0.34 -3.03
N VAL A 22 -12.33 1.39 -3.33
CA VAL A 22 -12.85 2.75 -3.47
C VAL A 22 -13.51 2.98 -4.84
N LEU A 23 -12.92 2.51 -5.93
CA LEU A 23 -13.42 2.78 -7.29
C LEU A 23 -14.38 1.71 -7.83
N VAL A 24 -14.49 0.55 -7.19
CA VAL A 24 -15.41 -0.52 -7.61
C VAL A 24 -16.41 -0.87 -6.52
N ALA A 25 -15.95 -1.31 -5.36
CA ALA A 25 -16.87 -1.81 -4.32
C ALA A 25 -17.78 -0.71 -3.75
N VAL A 26 -17.25 0.48 -3.48
CA VAL A 26 -18.05 1.62 -2.99
C VAL A 26 -19.12 2.05 -4.00
N PRO A 27 -18.81 2.28 -5.29
CA PRO A 27 -19.83 2.54 -6.32
C PRO A 27 -20.87 1.44 -6.44
N LEU A 28 -20.48 0.16 -6.40
CA LEU A 28 -21.44 -0.95 -6.44
C LEU A 28 -22.42 -0.94 -5.26
N LYS A 29 -21.93 -0.60 -4.05
CA LYS A 29 -22.78 -0.44 -2.88
C LYS A 29 -23.83 0.66 -3.06
N HIS A 30 -23.42 1.83 -3.57
CA HIS A 30 -24.29 3.03 -3.61
C HIS A 30 -25.12 3.16 -4.89
N LEU A 31 -24.62 2.72 -6.04
CA LEU A 31 -25.28 2.87 -7.35
C LEU A 31 -26.04 1.61 -7.77
N ALA A 32 -25.54 0.43 -7.40
CA ALA A 32 -26.13 -0.86 -7.80
C ALA A 32 -26.83 -1.58 -6.62
N GLY A 33 -26.84 -0.98 -5.43
CA GLY A 33 -27.46 -1.58 -4.24
C GLY A 33 -26.81 -2.90 -3.80
N TRP A 34 -25.54 -3.13 -4.14
CA TRP A 34 -24.83 -4.39 -3.87
C TRP A 34 -23.77 -4.24 -2.75
N PRO A 35 -24.16 -4.31 -1.46
CA PRO A 35 -23.25 -4.05 -0.34
C PRO A 35 -22.19 -5.14 -0.13
N LEU A 36 -22.40 -6.34 -0.68
CA LEU A 36 -21.52 -7.49 -0.50
C LEU A 36 -20.08 -7.20 -0.96
N ALA A 37 -19.91 -6.42 -2.04
CA ALA A 37 -18.59 -6.05 -2.55
C ALA A 37 -17.74 -5.33 -1.49
N VAL A 38 -18.33 -4.40 -0.73
CA VAL A 38 -17.62 -3.67 0.35
C VAL A 38 -17.40 -4.58 1.57
N GLN A 39 -18.36 -5.45 1.89
CA GLN A 39 -18.23 -6.40 3.01
C GLN A 39 -17.07 -7.38 2.82
N VAL A 40 -16.76 -7.75 1.58
CA VAL A 40 -15.60 -8.59 1.24
C VAL A 40 -14.33 -7.76 1.08
N MET A 41 -14.38 -6.69 0.27
CA MET A 41 -13.19 -5.91 -0.04
C MET A 41 -12.65 -5.11 1.15
N GLY A 42 -13.49 -4.72 2.11
CA GLY A 42 -13.07 -4.00 3.32
C GLY A 42 -12.05 -4.81 4.14
N PRO A 43 -12.39 -6.02 4.61
CA PRO A 43 -11.44 -6.90 5.29
C PRO A 43 -10.21 -7.28 4.45
N VAL A 44 -10.39 -7.54 3.15
CA VAL A 44 -9.27 -7.84 2.23
C VAL A 44 -8.27 -6.68 2.19
N HIS A 45 -8.76 -5.45 2.01
CA HIS A 45 -7.93 -4.25 2.02
C HIS A 45 -7.30 -4.02 3.40
N GLY A 46 -8.06 -4.16 4.49
CA GLY A 46 -7.55 -4.02 5.85
C GLY A 46 -6.38 -4.97 6.13
N LEU A 47 -6.47 -6.24 5.72
CA LEU A 47 -5.37 -7.20 5.84
C LEU A 47 -4.16 -6.80 4.98
N ALA A 48 -4.38 -6.33 3.76
CA ALA A 48 -3.32 -5.85 2.88
C ALA A 48 -2.60 -4.63 3.48
N PHE A 49 -3.36 -3.69 4.06
CA PHE A 49 -2.84 -2.51 4.75
C PHE A 49 -1.99 -2.88 5.98
N LEU A 50 -2.46 -3.81 6.80
CA LEU A 50 -1.69 -4.31 7.95
C LEU A 50 -0.41 -5.01 7.51
N THR A 51 -0.48 -5.83 6.46
CA THR A 51 0.69 -6.53 5.90
C THR A 51 1.72 -5.54 5.35
N TRP A 52 1.27 -4.51 4.64
CA TRP A 52 2.12 -3.44 4.14
C TRP A 52 2.75 -2.64 5.29
N THR A 53 1.97 -2.28 6.31
CA THR A 53 2.46 -1.54 7.49
C THR A 53 3.52 -2.36 8.24
N TRP A 54 3.29 -3.65 8.43
CA TRP A 54 4.28 -4.56 9.00
C TRP A 54 5.57 -4.59 8.17
N ALA A 55 5.46 -4.73 6.85
CA ALA A 55 6.62 -4.73 5.96
C ALA A 55 7.37 -3.38 5.99
N LEU A 56 6.66 -2.26 6.16
CA LEU A 56 7.26 -0.94 6.29
C LEU A 56 8.11 -0.85 7.56
N ILE A 57 7.54 -1.25 8.70
CA ILE A 57 8.25 -1.30 9.99
C ILE A 57 9.45 -2.24 9.90
N ALA A 58 9.27 -3.46 9.37
CA ALA A 58 10.34 -4.45 9.22
C ALA A 58 11.47 -3.98 8.29
N SER A 59 11.18 -3.11 7.32
CA SER A 59 12.19 -2.53 6.44
C SER A 59 12.99 -1.39 7.08
N ALA A 60 12.48 -0.76 8.14
CA ALA A 60 13.04 0.47 8.69
C ALA A 60 14.53 0.39 9.11
N PRO A 61 15.00 -0.69 9.78
CA PRO A 61 16.41 -0.81 10.15
C PRO A 61 17.38 -0.85 8.97
N VAL A 62 16.90 -1.34 7.81
CA VAL A 62 17.70 -1.45 6.58
C VAL A 62 17.55 -0.21 5.71
N ALA A 63 16.34 0.37 5.67
CA ALA A 63 15.99 1.43 4.74
C ALA A 63 16.33 2.83 5.25
N GLY A 64 16.44 3.04 6.56
CA GLY A 64 16.77 4.33 7.15
C GLY A 64 15.82 5.46 6.71
N TRP A 65 14.51 5.17 6.66
CA TRP A 65 13.50 6.11 6.15
C TRP A 65 13.57 7.46 6.86
N ARG A 66 13.61 8.54 6.08
CA ARG A 66 13.50 9.90 6.62
C ARG A 66 12.05 10.19 7.02
N PRO A 67 11.79 11.11 7.96
CA PRO A 67 10.41 11.45 8.37
C PRO A 67 9.50 11.84 7.20
N LEU A 68 10.02 12.58 6.22
CA LEU A 68 9.27 12.96 5.02
C LEU A 68 8.92 11.75 4.14
N GLU A 69 9.81 10.77 4.05
CA GLU A 69 9.58 9.55 3.27
C GLU A 69 8.56 8.65 3.94
N LEU A 70 8.59 8.55 5.28
CA LEU A 70 7.55 7.87 6.04
C LEU A 70 6.19 8.55 5.83
N ALA A 71 6.14 9.88 5.87
CA ALA A 71 4.91 10.63 5.61
C ALA A 71 4.39 10.38 4.19
N GLN A 72 5.28 10.34 3.18
CA GLN A 72 4.92 9.99 1.81
C GLN A 72 4.39 8.56 1.69
N LEU A 73 5.07 7.59 2.30
CA LEU A 73 4.68 6.18 2.29
C LEU A 73 3.30 5.99 2.91
N LEU A 74 3.10 6.56 4.11
CA LEU A 74 1.82 6.50 4.82
C LEU A 74 0.72 7.21 4.04
N GLY A 75 0.97 8.42 3.53
CA GLY A 75 0.00 9.16 2.72
C GLY A 75 -0.37 8.41 1.44
N GLY A 76 0.61 7.78 0.78
CA GLY A 76 0.41 6.98 -0.43
C GLY A 76 -0.43 5.72 -0.21
N ALA A 77 -0.52 5.21 1.02
CA ALA A 77 -1.34 4.05 1.37
C ALA A 77 -2.82 4.39 1.66
N VAL A 78 -3.19 5.68 1.66
CA VAL A 78 -4.59 6.12 1.91
C VAL A 78 -5.22 6.77 0.69
N VAL A 79 -4.40 7.23 -0.26
CA VAL A 79 -4.86 7.89 -1.49
C VAL A 79 -4.91 6.86 -2.62
N PRO A 80 -6.03 6.75 -3.37
CA PRO A 80 -6.08 5.91 -4.57
C PRO A 80 -4.91 6.21 -5.50
N PHE A 81 -4.27 5.17 -6.03
CA PHE A 81 -3.03 5.24 -6.84
C PHE A 81 -1.77 5.75 -6.13
N GLY A 82 -1.84 6.13 -4.84
CA GLY A 82 -0.68 6.54 -4.05
C GLY A 82 0.40 5.46 -3.94
N ALA A 83 0.01 4.18 -4.01
CA ALA A 83 0.94 3.06 -4.09
C ALA A 83 1.93 3.13 -5.28
N LEU A 84 1.60 3.82 -6.37
CA LEU A 84 2.53 4.02 -7.49
C LEU A 84 3.68 4.97 -7.10
N ILE A 85 3.39 5.97 -6.28
CA ILE A 85 4.41 6.88 -5.72
C ILE A 85 5.27 6.10 -4.71
N ASN A 86 4.63 5.28 -3.86
CA ASN A 86 5.34 4.42 -2.91
C ASN A 86 6.28 3.43 -3.63
N ASP A 87 5.82 2.77 -4.70
CA ASP A 87 6.64 1.85 -5.50
C ASP A 87 7.92 2.53 -6.02
N ARG A 88 7.79 3.76 -6.55
CA ARG A 88 8.93 4.55 -7.04
C ARG A 88 9.91 4.90 -5.93
N LEU A 89 9.40 5.36 -4.78
CA LEU A 89 10.23 5.70 -3.62
C LEU A 89 10.97 4.48 -3.07
N ILE A 90 10.27 3.34 -2.93
CA ILE A 90 10.86 2.08 -2.44
C ILE A 90 11.95 1.58 -3.39
N ARG A 91 11.73 1.64 -4.71
CA ARG A 91 12.76 1.25 -5.69
C ARG A 91 13.98 2.15 -5.65
N ARG A 92 13.78 3.46 -5.56
CA ARG A 92 14.88 4.42 -5.44
C ARG A 92 15.72 4.11 -4.19
N ARG A 93 15.07 3.91 -3.04
CA ARG A 93 15.77 3.55 -1.81
C ARG A 93 16.52 2.22 -1.92
N ALA A 94 15.91 1.21 -2.55
CA ALA A 94 16.56 -0.08 -2.78
C ALA A 94 17.80 0.03 -3.68
N ALA A 95 17.77 0.91 -4.70
CA ALA A 95 18.93 1.17 -5.55
C ALA A 95 20.06 1.91 -4.81
N GLU A 96 19.72 2.90 -3.97
CA GLU A 96 20.69 3.63 -3.15
C GLU A 96 21.41 2.76 -2.13
N ILE A 97 20.74 1.72 -1.60
CA ILE A 97 21.35 0.77 -0.64
C ILE A 97 22.20 -0.30 -1.36
N ALA A 98 21.91 -0.56 -2.63
CA ALA A 98 22.64 -1.56 -3.42
C ALA A 98 23.91 -0.99 -4.10
N ALA A 99 24.05 0.34 -4.13
CA ALA A 99 25.22 1.05 -4.62
C ALA A 99 26.27 1.20 -3.51
#